data_AF-A0A2W4X3C6-F1
#
_entry.id   AF-A0A2W4X3C6-F1
#
_cell.length_a   1.000
_cell.length_b   1.000
_cell.length_c   1.000
_cell.angle_alpha   90.00
_cell.angle_beta   90.00
_cell.angle_gamma   90.00
#
_symmetry.space_group_name_H-M   'P 1'
#
loop_
_entity.id
_entity.type
_entity.pdbx_description
1 polymer ?
#
loop_
_entity_poly.entity_id
_entity_poly.type
_entity_poly.pdbx_seq_one_letter_code
_entity_poly.pdbx_strand_id
1 'polypeptide(L)' 'MIKVKQGGVAVALEVWQVPLMGLGIVLSQEPPGLAIGKVTLHDGEEVLGVIGEPLTVEGKKEITQHGGWRVYQATL' A
#
# COMPACT_ATOMS: atom_id res chain seq x y z
N MET A 1 0.68 -2.08 2.17
CA MET A 1 2.14 -1.82 2.31
C MET A 1 2.39 -1.04 3.59
N ILE A 2 3.58 -1.15 4.19
CA ILE A 2 3.98 -0.32 5.34
C ILE A 2 5.23 0.49 4.97
N LYS A 3 5.31 1.75 5.42
CA LYS A 3 6.53 2.55 5.27
C LYS A 3 7.53 2.17 6.35
N VAL A 4 8.78 1.96 5.96
CA VAL A 4 9.88 1.63 6.86
C VAL A 4 11.03 2.61 6.64
N LYS A 5 11.79 2.89 7.70
CA LYS A 5 12.96 3.76 7.62
C LYS A 5 14.13 3.11 6.87
N GLN A 6 14.26 1.79 6.99
CA GLN A 6 15.34 0.97 6.43
C GLN A 6 14.78 -0.41 6.09
N GLY A 7 15.41 -1.11 5.15
CA GLY A 7 15.04 -2.49 4.76
C GLY A 7 13.79 -2.60 3.88
N GLY A 8 13.27 -1.48 3.35
CA GLY A 8 12.16 -1.48 2.40
C GLY A 8 12.59 -1.83 0.98
N VAL A 9 11.61 -2.17 0.14
CA VAL A 9 11.78 -2.41 -1.31
C VAL A 9 10.78 -1.59 -2.11
N ALA A 10 11.01 -1.43 -3.41
CA ALA A 10 9.99 -0.94 -4.31
C ALA A 10 8.86 -1.98 -4.43
N VAL A 11 7.61 -1.53 -4.26
CA VAL A 11 6.42 -2.38 -4.36
C VAL A 11 5.61 -1.95 -5.58
N ALA A 12 5.28 -2.89 -6.45
CA ALA A 12 4.44 -2.65 -7.62
C ALA A 12 3.04 -2.17 -7.20
N LEU A 13 2.57 -1.09 -7.83
CA LEU A 13 1.31 -0.43 -7.53
C LEU A 13 0.59 0.00 -8.81
N GLU A 14 -0.65 0.47 -8.64
CA GLU A 14 -1.42 1.15 -9.68
C GLU A 14 -1.73 2.57 -9.21
N VAL A 15 -1.64 3.54 -10.14
CA VAL A 15 -2.01 4.92 -9.88
C VAL A 15 -3.35 5.19 -10.55
N TRP A 16 -4.31 5.64 -9.74
CA TRP A 16 -5.67 5.95 -10.18
C TRP A 16 -5.99 7.41 -9.92
N GLN A 17 -6.60 8.07 -10.90
CA GLN A 17 -7.16 9.41 -10.70
C GLN A 17 -8.55 9.27 -10.05
N VAL A 18 -8.67 9.70 -8.79
CA VAL A 18 -9.91 9.62 -8.03
C VAL A 18 -10.43 11.02 -7.73
N PRO A 19 -11.71 11.34 -8.01
CA PRO A 19 -12.31 12.60 -7.60
C PRO A 19 -12.21 12.79 -6.08
N LEU A 20 -11.98 14.02 -5.61
CA LEU A 20 -11.83 14.29 -4.18
C LEU A 20 -13.01 13.78 -3.33
N MET A 21 -14.24 13.93 -3.83
CA MET A 21 -15.44 13.39 -3.16
C MET A 21 -15.48 11.86 -3.14
N GLY A 22 -14.89 11.20 -4.15
CA GLY A 22 -14.82 9.75 -4.24
C GLY A 22 -13.80 9.13 -3.28
N LEU A 23 -12.79 9.89 -2.83
CA LEU A 23 -11.77 9.40 -1.92
C LEU A 23 -12.37 8.92 -0.59
N GLY A 24 -13.34 9.66 -0.04
CA GLY A 24 -14.04 9.26 1.19
C GLY A 24 -14.85 7.97 1.01
N ILE A 25 -15.42 7.74 -0.17
CA ILE A 25 -16.16 6.52 -0.49
C ILE A 25 -15.21 5.32 -0.55
N VAL A 26 -14.08 5.47 -1.25
CA VAL A 26 -13.03 4.44 -1.32
C VAL A 26 -12.56 4.07 0.08
N LEU A 27 -12.13 5.06 0.87
CA LEU A 27 -11.64 4.82 2.23
C LEU A 27 -12.69 4.15 3.13
N SER A 28 -13.98 4.51 2.99
CA SER A 28 -15.05 3.89 3.80
C SER A 28 -15.30 2.42 3.46
N GLN A 29 -14.84 1.94 2.29
CA GLN A 29 -14.99 0.55 1.85
C GLN A 29 -13.75 -0.30 2.11
N GLU A 30 -12.64 0.31 2.52
CA GLU A 30 -11.41 -0.43 2.84
C GLU A 30 -11.59 -1.26 4.12
N PRO A 31 -11.01 -2.47 4.19
CA PRO A 31 -10.94 -3.24 5.42
C PRO A 31 -10.27 -2.48 6.58
N PRO A 32 -10.66 -2.76 7.85
CA PRO A 32 -10.03 -2.17 9.02
C PRO A 32 -8.51 -2.38 9.03
N GLY A 33 -7.76 -1.34 9.42
CA GLY A 33 -6.30 -1.36 9.45
C GLY A 33 -5.62 -0.84 8.18
N LEU A 34 -6.40 -0.45 7.16
CA LEU A 34 -5.91 0.27 6.00
C LEU A 34 -6.21 1.77 6.14
N ALA A 35 -5.22 2.58 5.74
CA ALA A 35 -5.27 4.03 5.80
C ALA A 35 -4.76 4.63 4.49
N ILE A 36 -5.11 5.90 4.24
CA ILE A 36 -4.48 6.69 3.18
C ILE A 36 -3.32 7.49 3.75
N GLY A 37 -2.16 7.33 3.14
CA GLY A 37 -0.96 8.13 3.44
C GLY A 37 -0.24 8.55 2.17
N LYS A 38 0.72 9.45 2.31
CA LYS A 38 1.61 9.81 1.21
C LYS A 38 2.58 8.67 0.92
N VAL A 39 2.90 8.40 -0.34
CA VAL A 39 3.93 7.46 -0.79
C VAL A 39 4.77 8.07 -1.90
N THR A 40 6.03 7.63 -2.00
CA THR A 40 6.97 8.13 -3.00
C THR A 40 7.10 7.10 -4.12
N LEU A 41 6.87 7.52 -5.35
CA LEU A 41 7.05 6.72 -6.54
C LEU A 41 8.53 6.64 -6.93
N HIS A 42 8.87 5.72 -7.83
CA HIS A 42 10.26 5.48 -8.25
C HIS A 42 10.90 6.68 -8.96
N ASP A 43 10.09 7.54 -9.56
CA ASP A 43 10.49 8.80 -10.21
C ASP A 43 10.60 9.98 -9.22
N GLY A 44 10.30 9.75 -7.94
CA GLY A 44 10.34 10.75 -6.88
C GLY A 44 9.03 11.49 -6.65
N GLU A 45 7.98 11.26 -7.44
CA GLU A 45 6.67 11.88 -7.22
C GLU A 45 6.06 11.41 -5.90
N GLU A 46 5.41 12.31 -5.16
CA GLU A 46 4.65 11.97 -3.95
C GLU A 46 3.15 11.96 -4.25
N VAL A 47 2.51 10.81 -4.04
CA VAL A 47 1.08 10.59 -4.27
C VAL A 47 0.39 10.05 -3.02
N LEU A 48 -0.95 10.07 -2.99
CA LEU A 48 -1.71 9.33 -1.98
C LEU A 48 -1.71 7.84 -2.31
N GLY A 49 -1.53 7.00 -1.30
CA GLY A 49 -1.53 5.54 -1.43
C GLY A 49 -2.11 4.84 -0.20
N VAL A 50 -2.62 3.62 -0.41
CA VAL A 50 -3.16 2.76 0.64
C VAL A 50 -2.02 2.12 1.43
N ILE A 51 -1.93 2.42 2.71
CA ILE A 51 -0.95 1.89 3.66
C ILE A 51 -1.64 1.07 4.74
N GLY A 52 -0.95 0.09 5.29
CA GLY A 52 -1.40 -0.65 6.47
C GLY A 52 -0.90 0.04 7.74
N GLU A 53 -1.74 0.08 8.76
CA GLU A 53 -1.30 0.45 10.10
C GLU A 53 -0.29 -0.59 10.63
N PRO A 54 0.74 -0.19 11.40
CA PRO A 54 1.75 -1.13 11.90
C PRO A 54 1.16 -2.33 12.67
N LEU A 55 0.09 -2.10 13.44
CA LEU A 55 -0.59 -3.15 14.20
C LEU A 55 -1.30 -4.18 13.30
N THR A 56 -1.76 -3.79 12.11
CA THR A 56 -2.50 -4.67 11.19
C THR A 56 -1.64 -5.80 10.63
N VAL A 57 -0.32 -5.60 10.59
CA VAL A 57 0.64 -6.55 10.00
C VAL A 57 1.43 -7.34 11.04
N GLU A 58 1.20 -7.09 12.34
CA GLU A 58 1.90 -7.82 13.40
C GLU A 58 1.58 -9.33 13.36
N GLY A 59 2.64 -10.16 13.39
CA GLY A 59 2.52 -11.61 13.29
C GLY A 59 1.98 -12.13 11.94
N LYS A 60 1.83 -11.27 10.93
CA LYS A 60 1.40 -11.66 9.59
C LYS A 60 2.62 -12.05 8.73
N LYS A 61 2.36 -12.87 7.70
CA LYS A 61 3.39 -13.26 6.73
C LYS A 61 3.86 -12.04 5.95
N GLU A 62 5.15 -11.75 6.02
CA GLU A 62 5.78 -10.74 5.19
C GLU A 62 5.97 -11.27 3.76
N ILE A 63 5.64 -10.44 2.77
CA ILE A 63 5.70 -10.80 1.34
C ILE A 63 6.61 -9.86 0.52
N THR A 64 7.46 -9.08 1.19
CA THR A 64 8.37 -8.08 0.60
C THR A 64 9.19 -8.64 -0.56
N GLN A 65 9.68 -9.88 -0.44
CA GLN A 65 10.47 -10.57 -1.47
C GLN A 65 9.75 -10.75 -2.83
N HIS A 66 8.41 -10.70 -2.86
CA HIS A 66 7.65 -10.82 -4.09
C HIS A 66 7.52 -9.49 -4.85
N GLY A 67 7.87 -8.35 -4.22
CA GLY A 67 7.81 -7.02 -4.85
C GLY A 67 6.41 -6.54 -5.24
N GLY A 68 5.35 -7.30 -4.95
CA GLY A 68 3.98 -6.92 -5.31
C GLY A 68 2.95 -8.01 -5.03
N TRP A 69 1.70 -7.58 -4.86
CA TRP A 69 0.59 -8.46 -4.52
C TRP A 69 0.29 -9.51 -5.60
N ARG A 70 0.29 -9.11 -6.88
CA ARG A 70 0.03 -10.02 -8.00
C ARG A 70 1.06 -11.14 -8.10
N VAL A 71 2.34 -10.82 -7.90
CA VAL A 71 3.43 -11.80 -7.92
C VAL A 71 3.30 -12.76 -6.74
N TYR A 72 2.98 -12.26 -5.53
CA TYR A 72 2.71 -13.12 -4.38
C TYR A 72 1.51 -14.06 -4.63
N GLN A 73 0.41 -13.55 -5.17
CA GLN A 73 -0.77 -14.38 -5.47
C GLN A 73 -0.48 -15.52 -6.45
N ALA A 74 0.43 -15.32 -7.41
CA ALA A 74 0.84 -16.37 -8.34
C ALA A 74 1.68 -17.49 -7.68
N THR A 75 2.08 -17.32 -6.42
CA THR A 75 2.82 -18.34 -5.64
C THR A 75 1.97 -19.11 -4.64
N LEU A 76 0.68 -18.78 -4.54
CA LEU A 76 -0.31 -19.47 -3.71
C LEU A 76 -0.96 -20.62 -4.50
#